data_AF-A0A242LA90-F1
#
_entry.id   AF-A0A242LA90-F1
#
_cell.length_a   1.000
_cell.length_b   1.000
_cell.length_c   1.000
_cell.angle_alpha   90.00
_cell.angle_beta   90.00
_cell.angle_gamma   90.00
#
_symmetry.space_group_name_H-M   'P 1'
#
loop_
_entity.id
_entity.type
_entity.pdbx_description
1 polymer ?
#
loop_
_entity_poly.entity_id
_entity_poly.type
_entity_poly.pdbx_seq_one_letter_code
_entity_poly.pdbx_strand_id
1 'polypeptide(L)'
;MIIHTIIKVFEWGEKMIDLRDIGLMTFPNASERWNYERSYVYQQFNKNPEKFLKGSVTFLEAGGVRGTFVITREGMEYLTGKTEEQANEGLWRVYVEKQFQILDEQPCNSQDLAESLMKEITYQKMQAKQDVEKVEFHFLDDQNRKYGTRLQDGLIIYYKKAK
;
A
#
# COMPACT_ATOMS: atom_id res chain seq x y z
N MET A 1 -16.92 -32.19 -53.06
CA MET A 1 -17.72 -31.94 -51.84
C MET A 1 -16.83 -32.25 -50.64
N ILE A 2 -16.13 -31.23 -50.13
CA ILE A 2 -15.10 -31.38 -49.09
C ILE A 2 -15.69 -30.86 -47.78
N ILE A 3 -15.88 -31.79 -46.85
CA ILE A 3 -16.32 -31.52 -45.47
C ILE A 3 -15.20 -30.73 -44.81
N HIS A 4 -15.40 -29.42 -44.63
CA HIS A 4 -14.51 -28.60 -43.82
C HIS A 4 -14.93 -28.79 -42.35
N THR A 5 -14.17 -29.65 -41.66
CA THR A 5 -14.19 -29.78 -40.21
C THR A 5 -13.85 -28.43 -39.59
N ILE A 6 -14.83 -27.79 -38.93
CA ILE A 6 -14.61 -26.59 -38.13
C ILE A 6 -13.93 -27.03 -36.84
N ILE A 7 -12.61 -26.82 -36.76
CA ILE A 7 -11.86 -26.91 -35.50
C ILE A 7 -12.20 -25.65 -34.70
N LYS A 8 -13.01 -25.80 -33.65
CA LYS A 8 -13.15 -24.77 -32.62
C LYS A 8 -11.86 -24.73 -31.80
N VAL A 9 -11.02 -23.74 -32.08
CA VAL A 9 -9.89 -23.39 -31.22
C VAL A 9 -10.48 -22.64 -30.02
N PHE A 10 -10.44 -23.27 -28.85
CA PHE A 10 -10.82 -22.65 -27.58
C PHE A 10 -9.58 -21.90 -27.07
N GLU A 11 -9.51 -20.59 -27.28
CA GLU A 11 -8.45 -19.74 -26.73
C GLU A 11 -8.66 -19.60 -25.22
N TRP A 12 -7.94 -20.40 -24.43
CA TRP A 12 -7.72 -20.10 -23.02
C TRP A 12 -6.65 -19.03 -22.96
N GLY A 13 -7.09 -17.76 -22.93
CA GLY A 13 -6.23 -16.65 -22.57
C GLY A 13 -5.83 -16.78 -21.10
N GLU A 14 -4.69 -17.43 -20.83
CA GLU A 14 -4.02 -17.33 -19.54
C GLU A 14 -3.61 -15.87 -19.34
N LYS A 15 -4.50 -15.10 -18.71
CA LYS A 15 -4.20 -13.75 -18.25
C LYS A 15 -3.08 -13.90 -17.23
N MET A 16 -1.85 -13.54 -17.61
CA MET A 16 -0.71 -13.54 -16.72
C MET A 16 -1.04 -12.63 -15.54
N ILE A 17 -1.33 -13.21 -14.38
CA ILE A 17 -1.69 -12.44 -13.18
C ILE A 17 -0.38 -11.98 -12.54
N ASP A 18 -0.09 -10.68 -12.62
CA ASP A 18 1.01 -10.12 -11.85
C ASP A 18 0.61 -10.14 -10.37
N LEU A 19 1.35 -10.91 -9.56
CA LEU A 19 1.14 -11.00 -8.12
C LEU A 19 1.24 -9.63 -7.42
N ARG A 20 1.97 -8.68 -8.01
CA ARG A 20 2.08 -7.30 -7.52
C ARG A 20 0.75 -6.55 -7.69
N ASP A 21 0.03 -6.81 -8.77
CA ASP A 21 -1.23 -6.13 -9.10
C ASP A 21 -2.41 -6.64 -8.27
N ILE A 22 -2.39 -7.93 -7.88
CA ILE A 22 -3.42 -8.55 -7.02
C ILE A 22 -3.54 -7.82 -5.66
N GLY A 23 -2.46 -7.19 -5.21
CA GLY A 23 -2.41 -6.52 -3.91
C GLY A 23 -2.73 -7.48 -2.77
N LEU A 24 -2.22 -8.71 -2.83
CA LEU A 24 -2.50 -9.75 -1.84
C LEU A 24 -1.92 -9.35 -0.47
N MET A 25 -2.72 -9.41 0.57
CA MET A 25 -2.34 -8.96 1.91
C MET A 25 -2.95 -9.85 2.99
N THR A 26 -2.26 -9.99 4.13
CA THR A 26 -2.80 -10.71 5.29
C THR A 26 -4.00 -9.95 5.87
N PHE A 27 -4.93 -10.65 6.53
CA PHE A 27 -6.09 -10.01 7.16
C PHE A 27 -5.75 -8.83 8.08
N PRO A 28 -4.72 -8.92 8.96
CA PRO A 28 -4.24 -7.78 9.74
C PRO A 28 -3.82 -6.59 8.88
N ASN A 29 -3.00 -6.83 7.86
CA ASN A 29 -2.47 -5.78 6.99
C ASN A 29 -3.59 -5.12 6.18
N ALA A 30 -4.56 -5.89 5.68
CA ALA A 30 -5.73 -5.36 4.98
C ALA A 30 -6.55 -4.44 5.87
N SER A 31 -6.83 -4.87 7.11
CA SER A 31 -7.59 -4.08 8.07
C SER A 31 -6.91 -2.74 8.33
N GLU A 32 -5.60 -2.75 8.60
CA GLU A 32 -4.83 -1.53 8.88
C GLU A 32 -4.71 -0.59 7.66
N ARG A 33 -4.55 -1.16 6.44
CA ARG A 33 -4.52 -0.36 5.20
C ARG A 33 -5.81 0.42 4.97
N TRP A 34 -6.95 -0.15 5.35
CA TRP A 34 -8.28 0.50 5.26
C TRP A 34 -8.69 1.28 6.52
N ASN A 35 -7.78 1.51 7.48
CA ASN A 35 -8.07 2.24 8.72
C ASN A 35 -9.09 1.57 9.64
N TYR A 36 -9.15 0.25 9.61
CA TYR A 36 -9.89 -0.54 10.59
C TYR A 36 -8.95 -1.12 11.65
N GLU A 37 -9.55 -1.55 12.76
CA GLU A 37 -8.86 -2.31 13.79
C GLU A 37 -8.31 -3.63 13.19
N ARG A 38 -7.13 -4.05 13.65
CA ARG A 38 -6.34 -5.14 13.07
C ARG A 38 -7.11 -6.46 12.90
N SER A 39 -8.10 -6.74 13.74
CA SER A 39 -8.93 -7.94 13.66
C SER A 39 -10.21 -7.78 12.83
N TYR A 40 -10.48 -6.61 12.25
CA TYR A 40 -11.72 -6.30 11.51
C TYR A 40 -12.03 -7.34 10.43
N VAL A 41 -11.10 -7.60 9.50
CA VAL A 41 -11.34 -8.56 8.40
C VAL A 41 -11.57 -9.97 8.94
N TYR A 42 -10.81 -10.37 9.96
CA TYR A 42 -10.98 -11.66 10.61
C TYR A 42 -12.37 -11.80 11.26
N GLN A 43 -12.84 -10.75 11.95
CA GLN A 43 -14.17 -10.72 12.55
C GLN A 43 -15.27 -10.76 11.48
N GLN A 44 -15.12 -10.03 10.38
CA GLN A 44 -16.09 -10.08 9.28
C GLN A 44 -16.12 -11.45 8.63
N PHE A 45 -14.96 -12.06 8.39
CA PHE A 45 -14.88 -13.39 7.78
C PHE A 45 -15.55 -14.47 8.64
N ASN A 46 -15.37 -14.42 9.96
CA ASN A 46 -15.99 -15.37 10.87
C ASN A 46 -17.50 -15.16 11.05
N LYS A 47 -17.97 -13.91 11.02
CA LYS A 47 -19.39 -13.58 11.29
C LYS A 47 -20.26 -13.63 10.04
N ASN A 48 -19.73 -13.13 8.91
CA ASN A 48 -20.46 -12.91 7.67
C ASN A 48 -19.57 -13.27 6.46
N PRO A 49 -19.13 -14.53 6.30
CA PRO A 49 -18.26 -14.94 5.19
C PRO A 49 -18.88 -14.69 3.81
N GLU A 50 -20.20 -14.67 3.71
CA GLU A 50 -20.95 -14.40 2.47
C GLU A 50 -20.79 -12.97 1.93
N LYS A 51 -20.29 -12.04 2.75
CA LYS A 51 -19.99 -10.66 2.33
C LYS A 51 -18.69 -10.55 1.53
N PHE A 52 -17.87 -11.59 1.52
CA PHE A 52 -16.60 -11.58 0.80
C PHE A 52 -16.81 -11.96 -0.65
N LEU A 53 -16.12 -11.25 -1.54
CA LEU A 53 -16.11 -11.59 -2.95
C LEU A 53 -15.52 -12.99 -3.14
N LYS A 54 -16.23 -13.85 -3.88
CA LYS A 54 -15.81 -15.24 -4.09
C LYS A 54 -14.42 -15.29 -4.76
N GLY A 55 -13.50 -16.04 -4.17
CA GLY A 55 -12.12 -16.18 -4.67
C GLY A 55 -11.18 -15.03 -4.27
N SER A 56 -11.68 -14.00 -3.58
CA SER A 56 -10.86 -12.88 -3.11
C SER A 56 -10.09 -13.15 -1.82
N VAL A 57 -10.47 -14.21 -1.10
CA VAL A 57 -9.84 -14.69 0.14
C VAL A 57 -9.33 -16.10 -0.07
N THR A 58 -8.11 -16.36 0.42
CA THR A 58 -7.57 -17.72 0.46
C THR A 58 -6.71 -17.93 1.70
N PHE A 59 -6.46 -19.19 2.04
CA PHE A 59 -5.52 -19.58 3.07
C PHE A 59 -4.23 -20.05 2.41
N LEU A 60 -3.12 -19.40 2.76
CA LEU A 60 -1.80 -19.80 2.29
C LEU A 60 -1.11 -20.65 3.35
N GLU A 61 -0.81 -21.88 2.98
CA GLU A 61 0.06 -22.77 3.76
C GLU A 61 1.49 -22.63 3.27
N ALA A 62 2.42 -22.33 4.19
CA ALA A 62 3.85 -22.38 3.91
C ALA A 62 4.40 -23.63 4.60
N GLY A 63 4.81 -24.64 3.81
CA GLY A 63 5.13 -26.00 4.27
C GLY A 63 5.92 -26.07 5.59
N GLY A 64 5.20 -26.33 6.70
CA GLY A 64 5.74 -26.46 8.06
C GLY A 64 5.52 -25.26 9.00
N VAL A 65 4.99 -24.14 8.50
CA VAL A 65 4.65 -22.93 9.26
C VAL A 65 3.13 -22.79 9.36
N ARG A 66 2.65 -22.17 10.43
CA ARG A 66 1.23 -21.82 10.60
C ARG A 66 0.78 -20.97 9.41
N GLY A 67 -0.14 -21.51 8.60
CA GLY A 67 -0.66 -20.81 7.43
C GLY A 67 -1.36 -19.50 7.79
N THR A 68 -1.58 -18.66 6.77
CA THR A 68 -2.11 -17.31 6.95
C THR A 68 -3.28 -17.05 6.00
N PHE A 69 -4.31 -16.39 6.52
CA PHE A 69 -5.40 -15.90 5.70
C PHE A 69 -4.98 -14.62 5.00
N VAL A 70 -5.20 -14.60 3.69
CA VAL A 70 -4.94 -13.45 2.83
C VAL A 70 -6.19 -13.04 2.09
N ILE A 71 -6.27 -11.77 1.78
CA ILE A 71 -7.30 -11.14 0.98
C ILE A 71 -6.64 -10.28 -0.10
N THR A 72 -7.26 -10.22 -1.26
CA THR A 72 -6.84 -9.34 -2.37
C THR A 72 -7.30 -7.90 -2.12
N ARG A 73 -6.69 -6.94 -2.83
CA ARG A 73 -7.16 -5.54 -2.81
C ARG A 73 -8.64 -5.46 -3.17
N GLU A 74 -9.02 -6.08 -4.29
CA GLU A 74 -10.40 -6.13 -4.80
C GLU A 74 -11.37 -6.73 -3.75
N GLY A 75 -10.97 -7.79 -3.05
CA GLY A 75 -11.76 -8.36 -1.97
C GLY A 75 -12.04 -7.38 -0.83
N MET A 76 -11.04 -6.56 -0.48
CA MET A 76 -11.18 -5.55 0.56
C MET A 76 -12.05 -4.37 0.11
N GLU A 77 -11.92 -3.94 -1.14
CA GLU A 77 -12.77 -2.92 -1.74
C GLU A 77 -14.23 -3.36 -1.81
N TYR A 78 -14.48 -4.62 -2.19
CA TYR A 78 -15.82 -5.19 -2.19
C TYR A 78 -16.41 -5.27 -0.77
N LEU A 79 -15.61 -5.74 0.20
CA LEU A 79 -16.04 -5.88 1.59
C LEU A 79 -16.42 -4.53 2.22
N THR A 80 -15.66 -3.47 1.91
CA THR A 80 -15.79 -2.16 2.57
C THR A 80 -16.60 -1.14 1.76
N GLY A 81 -16.77 -1.38 0.45
CA GLY A 81 -17.35 -0.43 -0.49
C GLY A 81 -16.48 0.81 -0.73
N LYS A 82 -15.18 0.76 -0.40
CA LYS A 82 -14.23 1.87 -0.54
C LYS A 82 -12.94 1.41 -1.18
N THR A 83 -12.38 2.22 -2.08
CA THR A 83 -11.00 2.02 -2.54
C THR A 83 -10.01 2.29 -1.42
N GLU A 84 -8.77 1.84 -1.58
CA GLU A 84 -7.72 2.10 -0.59
C GLU A 84 -7.48 3.62 -0.42
N GLU A 85 -7.49 4.37 -1.51
CA GLU A 85 -7.29 5.83 -1.51
C GLU A 85 -8.43 6.52 -0.78
N GLN A 86 -9.67 6.10 -1.01
CA GLN A 86 -10.84 6.63 -0.29
C GLN A 86 -10.78 6.33 1.20
N ALA A 87 -10.29 5.16 1.57
CA ALA A 87 -10.09 4.83 2.98
C ALA A 87 -9.01 5.69 3.64
N ASN A 88 -8.06 6.22 2.85
CA ASN A 88 -6.89 6.97 3.33
C ASN A 88 -6.90 8.47 3.00
N GLU A 89 -8.03 9.01 2.54
CA GLU A 89 -8.15 10.41 2.12
C GLU A 89 -7.70 11.38 3.23
N GLY A 90 -6.69 12.20 2.91
CA GLY A 90 -6.13 13.20 3.84
C GLY A 90 -5.39 12.65 5.06
N LEU A 91 -5.21 11.32 5.17
CA LEU A 91 -4.52 10.70 6.29
C LEU A 91 -3.01 10.67 6.08
N TRP A 92 -2.52 10.55 4.85
CA TRP A 92 -1.08 10.62 4.61
C TRP A 92 -0.64 12.07 4.50
N ARG A 93 0.47 12.41 5.14
CA ARG A 93 0.99 13.78 5.15
C ARG A 93 2.50 13.77 5.04
N VAL A 94 3.02 14.66 4.19
CA VAL A 94 4.45 14.96 4.07
C VAL A 94 4.73 16.23 4.83
N TYR A 95 5.78 16.22 5.65
CA TYR A 95 6.19 17.32 6.51
C TYR A 95 7.60 17.77 6.13
N VAL A 96 7.78 19.08 6.11
CA VAL A 96 9.08 19.72 6.09
C VAL A 96 9.27 20.40 7.43
N GLU A 97 10.27 19.97 8.19
CA GLU A 97 10.51 20.40 9.57
C GLU A 97 11.92 20.97 9.71
N LYS A 98 12.08 22.08 10.43
CA LYS A 98 13.39 22.64 10.79
C LYS A 98 13.33 23.14 12.23
N GLN A 99 14.30 22.74 13.06
CA GLN A 99 14.35 23.15 14.48
C GLN A 99 13.02 22.93 15.22
N PHE A 100 12.38 21.77 15.04
CA PHE A 100 11.08 21.41 15.63
C PHE A 100 9.87 22.25 15.18
N GLN A 101 10.05 23.12 14.17
CA GLN A 101 8.96 23.85 13.54
C GLN A 101 8.59 23.22 12.21
N ILE A 102 7.30 22.96 11.99
CA ILE A 102 6.77 22.54 10.68
C ILE A 102 6.76 23.78 9.78
N LEU A 103 7.55 23.72 8.70
CA LEU A 103 7.66 24.76 7.68
C LEU A 103 6.64 24.56 6.55
N ASP A 104 6.34 23.31 6.22
CA ASP A 104 5.36 22.95 5.19
C ASP A 104 4.73 21.60 5.52
N GLU A 105 3.46 21.44 5.14
CA GLU A 105 2.66 20.24 5.33
C GLU A 105 1.77 20.02 4.10
N GLN A 106 1.88 18.84 3.49
CA GLN A 106 1.12 18.48 2.29
C GLN A 106 0.36 17.17 2.49
N PRO A 107 -0.99 17.19 2.44
CA PRO A 107 -1.80 15.98 2.54
C PRO A 107 -1.77 15.18 1.24
N CYS A 108 -1.88 13.86 1.37
CA CYS A 108 -1.97 12.91 0.27
C CYS A 108 -2.84 11.71 0.68
N ASN A 109 -3.27 10.94 -0.31
CA ASN A 109 -4.28 9.88 -0.12
C ASN A 109 -3.68 8.47 -0.10
N SER A 110 -2.37 8.31 -0.30
CA SER A 110 -1.70 7.01 -0.26
C SER A 110 -0.28 7.14 0.25
N GLN A 111 0.27 6.01 0.72
CA GLN A 111 1.68 5.92 1.13
C GLN A 111 2.61 6.19 -0.05
N ASP A 112 2.32 5.61 -1.21
CA ASP A 112 3.17 5.73 -2.40
C ASP A 112 3.28 7.19 -2.87
N LEU A 113 2.16 7.92 -2.87
CA LEU A 113 2.14 9.35 -3.17
C LEU A 113 2.94 10.15 -2.13
N ALA A 114 2.79 9.82 -0.83
CA ALA A 114 3.54 10.46 0.24
C ALA A 114 5.05 10.24 0.07
N GLU A 115 5.46 9.04 -0.32
CA GLU A 115 6.86 8.69 -0.56
C GLU A 115 7.43 9.42 -1.78
N SER A 116 6.72 9.42 -2.91
CA SER A 116 7.12 10.15 -4.12
C SER A 116 7.26 11.64 -3.85
N LEU A 117 6.27 12.25 -3.18
CA LEU A 117 6.27 13.67 -2.85
C LEU A 117 7.39 14.03 -1.86
N MET A 118 7.61 13.21 -0.84
CA MET A 118 8.71 13.39 0.11
C MET A 118 10.07 13.36 -0.59
N LYS A 119 10.28 12.41 -1.51
CA LYS A 119 11.49 12.32 -2.34
C LYS A 119 11.65 13.55 -3.24
N GLU A 120 10.59 13.97 -3.91
CA GLU A 120 10.60 15.16 -4.78
C GLU A 120 10.99 16.41 -4.00
N ILE A 121 10.34 16.68 -2.86
CA ILE A 121 10.64 17.82 -1.99
C ILE A 121 12.09 17.74 -1.50
N THR A 122 12.55 16.54 -1.13
CA THR A 122 13.94 16.32 -0.72
C THR A 122 14.91 16.76 -1.81
N TYR A 123 14.74 16.28 -3.04
CA TYR A 123 15.61 16.64 -4.15
C TYR A 123 15.55 18.11 -4.53
N GLN A 124 14.38 18.75 -4.43
CA GLN A 124 14.24 20.20 -4.66
C GLN A 124 14.94 21.05 -3.60
N LYS A 125 15.01 20.57 -2.35
CA LYS A 125 15.64 21.30 -1.24
C LYS A 125 17.14 21.01 -1.10
N MET A 126 17.66 19.98 -1.77
CA MET A 126 19.08 19.72 -1.84
C MET A 126 19.80 20.82 -2.63
N GLN A 127 20.92 21.32 -2.09
CA GLN A 127 21.79 22.21 -2.86
C GLN A 127 22.50 21.40 -3.95
N ALA A 128 22.69 22.00 -5.14
CA ALA A 128 23.25 21.39 -6.35
C ALA A 128 24.65 20.75 -6.23
N LYS A 129 25.28 20.75 -5.04
CA LYS A 129 26.56 20.11 -4.73
C LYS A 129 26.43 18.79 -3.95
N GLN A 130 25.24 18.36 -3.57
CA GLN A 130 25.04 17.05 -2.95
C GLN A 130 24.72 16.00 -4.02
N ASP A 131 25.47 14.90 -4.02
CA ASP A 131 25.15 13.73 -4.82
C ASP A 131 23.78 13.21 -4.40
N VAL A 132 22.83 13.25 -5.33
CA VAL A 132 21.48 12.68 -5.21
C VAL A 132 21.53 11.21 -4.73
N GLU A 133 22.61 10.50 -5.08
CA GLU A 133 22.87 9.11 -4.71
C GLU A 133 23.22 8.88 -3.24
N LYS A 134 23.51 9.93 -2.45
CA LYS A 134 23.89 9.79 -1.02
C LYS A 134 22.75 10.00 -0.03
N VAL A 135 21.54 10.27 -0.51
CA VAL A 135 20.39 10.48 0.39
C VAL A 135 19.81 9.14 0.79
N GLU A 136 20.05 8.74 2.03
CA GLU A 136 19.42 7.56 2.62
C GLU A 136 18.09 7.94 3.27
N PHE A 137 17.05 7.21 2.90
CA PHE A 137 15.72 7.29 3.50
C PHE A 137 15.52 6.14 4.48
N HIS A 138 15.10 6.46 5.70
CA HIS A 138 14.90 5.50 6.77
C HIS A 138 13.82 5.99 7.74
N PHE A 139 13.44 5.13 8.69
CA PHE A 139 12.58 5.55 9.78
C PHE A 139 13.38 6.43 10.74
N LEU A 140 12.99 7.71 10.80
CA LEU A 140 13.54 8.68 11.75
C LEU A 140 12.96 8.46 13.16
N ASP A 141 11.77 7.87 13.22
CA ASP A 141 11.06 7.51 14.45
C ASP A 141 10.12 6.32 14.15
N ASP A 142 10.50 5.13 14.61
CA ASP A 142 9.73 3.91 14.42
C ASP A 142 8.39 3.93 15.17
N GLN A 143 8.34 4.54 16.36
CA GLN A 143 7.14 4.58 17.18
C GLN A 143 6.04 5.42 16.52
N ASN A 144 6.44 6.55 15.94
CA ASN A 144 5.53 7.44 15.23
C ASN A 144 5.47 7.18 13.71
N ARG A 145 6.14 6.12 13.24
CA ARG A 145 6.24 5.74 11.82
C ARG A 145 6.62 6.92 10.92
N LYS A 146 7.55 7.76 11.37
CA LYS A 146 8.10 8.86 10.57
C LYS A 146 9.17 8.30 9.65
N TYR A 147 8.88 8.21 8.36
CA TYR A 147 9.84 7.75 7.37
C TYR A 147 10.30 8.93 6.50
N GLY A 148 11.61 9.08 6.34
CA GLY A 148 12.16 10.23 5.63
C GLY A 148 13.67 10.34 5.75
N THR A 149 14.16 11.57 5.68
CA THR A 149 15.59 11.86 5.75
C THR A 149 15.87 13.20 6.44
N ARG A 150 17.14 13.42 6.79
CA ARG A 150 17.64 14.68 7.35
C ARG A 150 18.73 15.23 6.45
N LEU A 151 18.56 16.48 6.01
CA LEU A 151 19.54 17.21 5.21
C LEU A 151 20.57 17.92 6.12
N GLN A 152 21.71 18.26 5.54
CA GLN A 152 22.87 18.83 6.26
C GLN A 152 22.60 20.20 6.91
N ASP A 153 21.59 20.94 6.43
CA ASP A 153 21.20 22.24 6.98
C ASP A 153 20.22 22.13 8.17
N GLY A 154 19.98 20.91 8.65
CA GLY A 154 19.05 20.60 9.73
C GLY A 154 17.59 20.52 9.30
N LEU A 155 17.30 20.56 8.00
CA LEU A 155 15.97 20.30 7.45
C LEU A 155 15.67 18.80 7.54
N ILE A 156 14.49 18.47 8.03
CA ILE A 156 13.98 17.10 8.13
C ILE A 156 12.76 17.01 7.23
N ILE A 157 12.74 16.02 6.34
CA ILE A 157 11.65 15.82 5.39
C ILE A 157 11.19 14.39 5.57
N TYR A 158 9.93 14.21 5.93
CA TYR A 158 9.37 12.90 6.23
C TYR A 158 7.89 12.84 5.90
N TYR A 159 7.39 11.63 5.67
CA TYR A 159 5.97 11.38 5.67
C TYR A 159 5.57 10.54 6.88
N LYS A 160 4.32 10.71 7.29
CA LYS A 160 3.66 9.80 8.24
C LYS A 160 2.16 9.81 7.96
N LYS A 161 1.50 8.76 8.43
CA LYS A 161 0.04 8.70 8.49
C LYS A 161 -0.44 9.45 9.74
N ALA A 162 -1.30 10.45 9.56
CA ALA A 162 -2.05 11.08 10.64
C ALA A 162 -2.97 10.03 11.26
N LYS A 163 -2.72 9.72 12.53
CA LYS A 163 -3.59 8.89 13.37
C LYS A 163 -4.48 9.77 14.21
#